data_AF-A0A950Q8F1-F1
#
_entry.id   AF-A0A950Q8F1-F1
#
_cell.length_a   1.000
_cell.length_b   1.000
_cell.length_c   1.000
_cell.angle_alpha   90.00
_cell.angle_beta   90.00
_cell.angle_gamma   90.00
#
_symmetry.space_group_name_H-M   'P 1'
#
loop_
_entity.id
_entity.type
_entity.pdbx_description
1 polymer ?
#
loop_
_entity_poly.entity_id
_entity_poly.type
_entity_poly.pdbx_seq_one_letter_code
_entity_poly.pdbx_strand_id
1 'polypeptide(L)'
;VLPDGTILFAFIHTQNAMDTRQTVEVSASRDGGRTFSAPATIGTRVVFGLQQLRAHVRAGNYAFDEDSVPQLGAGAAPAGRGLRVYAVWSDLRTGSSRLLFARSDDRGRQWTAPRVILAGSGSPGESQYQPSLAVNATGAIGVSWYGAAPSRNTMAEMFAISRDGGDTFSAPVRISSAPAPLYPAGGDGYFAQAFPDTMGMWVGLTSPLIRWPSRGDYMGLDADRDGAFHPIWIDARNGVNQVWSATVGPGAPAAAPDHLTSRDVTALTGMEFGVGAWDQRSHTLSVPARLRNASDKVLYPPYTITVTRTQNPYFPTVAPNVTILNADNGKTGAGAAFVYSAAMLGNLGRLEPGADTASRTWKIRIPGASFDPAFVTKITGLVAAP
;
A
#
# COMPACT_ATOMS: atom_id res chain seq x y z
N VAL A 1 14.91 7.61 16.05
CA VAL A 1 16.04 7.85 16.99
C VAL A 1 17.15 8.55 16.22
N LEU A 2 17.79 9.56 16.81
CA LEU A 2 18.92 10.26 16.18
C LEU A 2 20.25 9.50 16.42
N PRO A 3 21.31 9.78 15.65
CA PRO A 3 22.60 9.08 15.81
C PRO A 3 23.26 9.23 17.19
N ASP A 4 22.93 10.28 17.95
CA ASP A 4 23.41 10.50 19.31
C ASP A 4 22.56 9.79 20.39
N GLY A 5 21.59 8.95 19.98
CA GLY A 5 20.67 8.25 20.87
C GLY A 5 19.46 9.08 21.31
N THR A 6 19.35 10.36 20.89
CA THR A 6 18.17 11.17 21.20
C THR A 6 16.93 10.58 20.55
N ILE A 7 15.86 10.40 21.34
CA ILE A 7 14.54 10.00 20.85
C ILE A 7 13.73 11.27 20.61
N LEU A 8 13.19 11.44 19.41
CA LEU A 8 12.20 12.46 19.11
C LEU A 8 10.83 11.80 19.07
N PHE A 9 9.89 12.33 19.84
CA PHE A 9 8.52 11.87 19.90
C PHE A 9 7.62 12.99 19.39
N ALA A 10 7.07 12.82 18.18
CA ALA A 10 6.11 13.75 17.61
C ALA A 10 4.69 13.35 18.02
N PHE A 11 3.87 14.35 18.30
CA PHE A 11 2.49 14.14 18.72
C PHE A 11 1.63 15.33 18.35
N ILE A 12 0.34 15.14 18.54
CA ILE A 12 -0.69 16.13 18.24
C ILE A 12 -1.24 16.60 19.56
N HIS A 13 -1.17 17.89 19.79
CA HIS A 13 -1.70 18.50 20.98
C HIS A 13 -3.03 19.16 20.66
N THR A 14 -4.05 18.75 21.40
CA THR A 14 -5.43 19.21 21.28
C THR A 14 -5.89 19.70 22.66
N GLN A 15 -6.69 20.76 22.69
CA GLN A 15 -7.24 21.24 23.96
C GLN A 15 -8.39 20.34 24.45
N ASN A 16 -9.16 19.79 23.50
CA ASN A 16 -10.23 18.83 23.73
C ASN A 16 -10.55 18.08 22.43
N ALA A 17 -11.40 17.05 22.53
CA ALA A 17 -11.76 16.17 21.40
C ALA A 17 -12.52 16.85 20.25
N MET A 18 -13.03 18.07 20.43
CA MET A 18 -13.76 18.83 19.41
C MET A 18 -12.87 19.85 18.68
N ASP A 19 -11.60 19.95 19.05
CA ASP A 19 -10.69 20.92 18.47
C ASP A 19 -10.35 20.58 17.02
N THR A 20 -10.68 21.50 16.12
CA THR A 20 -10.44 21.36 14.68
C THR A 20 -9.12 21.99 14.25
N ARG A 21 -8.45 22.76 15.12
CA ARG A 21 -7.16 23.39 14.86
C ARG A 21 -6.16 22.96 15.92
N GLN A 22 -5.31 22.03 15.53
CA GLN A 22 -4.45 21.31 16.47
C GLN A 22 -2.99 21.70 16.24
N THR A 23 -2.17 21.62 17.29
CA THR A 23 -0.72 21.83 17.16
C THR A 23 -0.02 20.50 16.93
N VAL A 24 0.99 20.53 16.07
CA VAL A 24 1.89 19.42 15.80
C VAL A 24 3.19 19.73 16.52
N GLU A 25 3.55 18.88 17.48
CA GLU A 25 4.64 19.15 18.43
C GLU A 25 5.62 17.98 18.48
N VAL A 26 6.83 18.25 18.98
CA VAL A 26 7.85 17.24 19.23
C VAL A 26 8.51 17.46 20.58
N SER A 27 8.70 16.36 21.32
CA SER A 27 9.53 16.34 22.52
C SER A 27 10.73 15.44 22.33
N ALA A 28 11.85 15.79 22.97
CA ALA A 28 13.09 15.03 22.90
C ALA A 28 13.36 14.32 24.23
N SER A 29 13.79 13.06 24.16
CA SER A 29 14.36 12.32 25.28
C SER A 29 15.83 12.02 25.02
N ARG A 30 16.66 12.20 26.05
CA ARG A 30 18.10 11.92 26.04
C ARG A 30 18.50 10.80 27.00
N ASP A 31 17.52 10.11 27.58
CA ASP A 31 17.69 9.12 28.63
C ASP A 31 17.02 7.78 28.30
N GLY A 32 16.85 7.51 27.00
CA GLY A 32 16.22 6.28 26.50
C GLY A 32 14.70 6.26 26.65
N GLY A 33 14.05 7.42 26.68
CA GLY A 33 12.59 7.55 26.71
C GLY A 33 12.01 7.63 28.12
N ARG A 34 12.82 7.81 29.17
CA ARG A 34 12.34 7.91 30.55
C ARG A 34 11.74 9.28 30.85
N THR A 35 12.37 10.33 30.35
CA THR A 35 11.87 11.70 30.46
C THR A 35 11.93 12.41 29.11
N PHE A 36 11.03 13.39 28.95
CA PHE A 36 10.88 14.18 27.73
C PHE A 36 10.99 15.67 28.04
N SER A 37 11.63 16.41 27.13
CA SER A 37 11.71 17.87 27.21
C SER A 37 10.34 18.54 27.07
N ALA A 38 10.28 19.82 27.45
CA ALA A 38 9.20 20.69 27.01
C ALA A 38 9.03 20.58 25.47
N PRO A 39 7.79 20.53 24.96
CA PRO A 39 7.56 20.37 23.52
C PRO A 39 8.03 21.59 22.72
N ALA A 40 8.54 21.33 21.52
CA ALA A 40 8.73 22.33 20.47
C ALA A 40 7.62 22.19 19.42
N THR A 41 7.05 23.31 18.98
CA THR A 41 6.04 23.31 17.91
C THR A 41 6.70 23.10 16.55
N ILE A 42 6.25 22.10 15.81
CA ILE A 42 6.59 21.87 14.40
C ILE A 42 5.70 22.75 13.52
N GLY A 43 4.40 22.77 13.82
CA GLY A 43 3.39 23.47 13.02
C GLY A 43 1.99 23.26 13.55
N THR A 44 1.00 23.45 12.68
CA THR A 44 -0.41 23.19 12.97
C THR A 44 -1.02 22.27 11.93
N ARG A 45 -2.14 21.64 12.30
CA ARG A 45 -3.01 20.95 11.36
C ARG A 45 -4.47 21.34 11.58
N VAL A 46 -5.25 21.25 10.52
CA VAL A 46 -6.72 21.37 10.59
C VAL A 46 -7.35 20.01 10.31
N VAL A 47 -8.36 19.64 11.09
CA VAL A 47 -9.22 18.46 10.86
C VAL A 47 -10.67 18.90 10.68
N PHE A 48 -11.54 17.99 10.23
CA PHE A 48 -12.96 18.30 10.11
C PHE A 48 -13.65 18.42 11.47
N GLY A 49 -14.56 19.39 11.59
CA GLY A 49 -15.55 19.39 12.67
C GLY A 49 -16.67 18.40 12.39
N LEU A 50 -17.43 18.04 13.42
CA LEU A 50 -18.53 17.06 13.35
C LEU A 50 -19.54 17.31 12.21
N GLN A 51 -19.86 18.57 11.93
CA GLN A 51 -20.78 18.92 10.83
C GLN A 51 -20.18 18.63 9.45
N GLN A 52 -18.89 18.93 9.26
CA GLN A 52 -18.17 18.66 8.02
C GLN A 52 -18.01 17.16 7.81
N LEU A 53 -17.60 16.43 8.85
CA LEU A 53 -17.53 14.96 8.83
C LEU A 53 -18.88 14.35 8.42
N ARG A 54 -19.97 14.75 9.08
CA ARG A 54 -21.33 14.28 8.74
C ARG A 54 -21.74 14.62 7.31
N ALA A 55 -21.33 15.78 6.77
CA ALA A 55 -21.62 16.15 5.39
C ALA A 55 -20.88 15.25 4.39
N HIS A 56 -19.60 14.94 4.64
CA HIS A 56 -18.80 14.03 3.80
C HIS A 56 -19.37 12.61 3.82
N VAL A 57 -19.69 12.10 5.01
CA VAL A 57 -20.31 10.78 5.18
C VAL A 57 -21.68 10.72 4.47
N ARG A 58 -22.55 11.72 4.63
CA ARG A 58 -23.84 11.78 3.90
C ARG A 58 -23.66 11.86 2.39
N ALA A 59 -22.62 12.54 1.92
CA ALA A 59 -22.30 12.58 0.51
C ALA A 59 -21.80 11.23 0.00
N GLY A 60 -21.34 10.32 0.88
CA GLY A 60 -20.64 9.08 0.52
C GLY A 60 -19.20 9.35 0.08
N ASN A 61 -18.54 10.36 0.63
CA ASN A 61 -17.11 10.64 0.41
C ASN A 61 -16.32 10.27 1.67
N TYR A 62 -15.48 9.26 1.56
CA TYR A 62 -14.76 8.67 2.69
C TYR A 62 -13.24 8.74 2.57
N ALA A 63 -12.75 9.38 1.50
CA ALA A 63 -11.32 9.60 1.29
C ALA A 63 -10.88 10.85 2.06
N PHE A 64 -10.77 10.76 3.37
CA PHE A 64 -10.21 11.79 4.26
C PHE A 64 -9.64 11.12 5.50
N ASP A 65 -8.86 11.86 6.29
CA ASP A 65 -8.26 11.34 7.51
C ASP A 65 -8.27 12.41 8.60
N GLU A 66 -8.69 12.00 9.79
CA GLU A 66 -8.78 12.85 10.98
C GLU A 66 -7.68 12.53 12.01
N ASP A 67 -7.03 11.37 11.89
CA ASP A 67 -6.26 10.74 12.97
C ASP A 67 -4.76 10.60 12.67
N SER A 68 -4.32 10.84 11.43
CA SER A 68 -2.89 10.86 11.02
C SER A 68 -1.93 11.49 12.03
N VAL A 69 -1.06 10.69 12.61
CA VAL A 69 0.02 11.16 13.50
C VAL A 69 1.22 11.67 12.67
N PRO A 70 1.86 12.79 13.05
CA PRO A 70 3.08 13.26 12.38
C PRO A 70 4.16 12.18 12.35
N GLN A 71 4.74 11.96 11.18
CA GLN A 71 5.87 11.04 11.00
C GLN A 71 7.17 11.83 10.96
N LEU A 72 8.21 11.26 11.58
CA LEU A 72 9.55 11.82 11.63
C LEU A 72 10.55 10.93 10.90
N GLY A 73 11.52 11.57 10.25
CA GLY A 73 12.74 10.91 9.78
C GLY A 73 13.93 11.81 10.01
N ALA A 74 15.11 11.21 10.15
CA ALA A 74 16.35 11.95 10.32
C ALA A 74 17.45 11.29 9.50
N GLY A 75 18.32 12.11 8.92
CA GLY A 75 19.43 11.63 8.12
C GLY A 75 20.43 12.72 7.80
N ALA A 76 21.50 12.33 7.10
CA ALA A 76 22.52 13.27 6.67
C ALA A 76 21.89 14.33 5.76
N ALA A 77 22.16 15.60 6.06
CA ALA A 77 21.81 16.70 5.19
C ALA A 77 22.64 16.61 3.89
N PRO A 78 22.05 16.97 2.72
CA PRO A 78 22.80 17.13 1.49
C PRO A 78 24.01 18.06 1.69
N ALA A 79 25.10 17.74 0.98
CA ALA A 79 26.36 18.49 1.00
C ALA A 79 27.03 18.61 2.39
N GLY A 80 26.85 17.62 3.28
CA GLY A 80 27.62 17.52 4.53
C GLY A 80 27.22 18.53 5.61
N ARG A 81 26.03 19.14 5.52
CA ARG A 81 25.52 20.15 6.48
C ARG A 81 25.04 19.57 7.83
N GLY A 82 25.57 18.42 8.24
CA GLY A 82 25.20 17.75 9.49
C GLY A 82 23.91 16.92 9.39
N LEU A 83 23.22 16.77 10.52
CA LEU A 83 21.99 15.98 10.65
C LEU A 83 20.77 16.89 10.43
N ARG A 84 19.82 16.45 9.60
CA ARG A 84 18.49 17.06 9.51
C ARG A 84 17.42 16.14 10.05
N VAL A 85 16.36 16.75 10.59
CA VAL A 85 15.13 16.08 10.97
C VAL A 85 14.01 16.61 10.09
N TYR A 86 13.14 15.71 9.65
CA TYR A 86 12.03 15.98 8.78
C TYR A 86 10.74 15.51 9.44
N ALA A 87 9.66 16.24 9.21
CA ALA A 87 8.33 15.91 9.68
C ALA A 87 7.35 15.97 8.51
N VAL A 88 6.43 15.01 8.44
CA VAL A 88 5.30 15.01 7.51
C VAL A 88 4.01 14.67 8.26
N TRP A 89 2.91 15.35 7.93
CA TRP A 89 1.59 15.09 8.49
C TRP A 89 0.49 15.50 7.51
N SER A 90 -0.73 15.04 7.74
CA SER A 90 -1.89 15.42 6.93
C SER A 90 -2.62 16.64 7.51
N ASP A 91 -3.26 17.41 6.63
CA ASP A 91 -4.04 18.60 6.99
C ASP A 91 -5.25 18.77 6.05
N LEU A 92 -6.41 19.10 6.62
CA LEU A 92 -7.69 19.24 5.93
C LEU A 92 -8.12 20.69 5.71
N ARG A 93 -7.25 21.69 5.92
CA ARG A 93 -7.60 23.12 5.83
C ARG A 93 -8.09 23.53 4.45
N THR A 94 -7.70 22.81 3.41
CA THR A 94 -8.13 23.01 2.02
C THR A 94 -9.40 22.24 1.64
N GLY A 95 -10.04 21.54 2.58
CA GLY A 95 -11.23 20.71 2.35
C GLY A 95 -10.94 19.32 1.75
N SER A 96 -9.68 19.05 1.38
CA SER A 96 -9.16 17.73 1.04
C SER A 96 -7.83 17.55 1.74
N SER A 97 -7.52 16.32 2.15
CA SER A 97 -6.33 16.04 2.95
C SER A 97 -5.07 16.29 2.12
N ARG A 98 -4.11 17.06 2.65
CA ARG A 98 -2.83 17.37 2.01
C ARG A 98 -1.68 17.08 2.94
N LEU A 99 -0.56 16.65 2.38
CA LEU A 99 0.66 16.44 3.15
C LEU A 99 1.38 17.77 3.37
N LEU A 100 1.52 18.15 4.63
CA LEU A 100 2.41 19.21 5.09
C LEU A 100 3.76 18.62 5.46
N PHE A 101 4.80 19.42 5.26
CA PHE A 101 6.18 19.07 5.58
C PHE A 101 6.90 20.23 6.24
N ALA A 102 7.75 19.90 7.20
CA ALA A 102 8.71 20.82 7.80
C ALA A 102 10.04 20.10 8.01
N ARG A 103 11.12 20.89 8.07
CA ARG A 103 12.46 20.40 8.40
C ARG A 103 13.07 21.19 9.54
N SER A 104 13.99 20.55 10.25
CA SER A 104 14.79 21.12 11.31
C SER A 104 16.27 20.85 11.03
N ASP A 105 17.08 21.91 11.11
CA ASP A 105 18.54 21.85 11.00
C ASP A 105 19.23 21.75 12.38
N ASP A 106 18.48 21.77 13.48
CA ASP A 106 18.99 21.88 14.85
C ASP A 106 18.52 20.77 15.79
N ARG A 107 18.24 19.59 15.21
CA ARG A 107 17.78 18.35 15.88
C ARG A 107 16.38 18.46 16.51
N GLY A 108 15.47 19.15 15.82
CA GLY A 108 14.06 19.25 16.19
C GLY A 108 13.73 20.36 17.19
N ARG A 109 14.66 21.29 17.44
CA ARG A 109 14.40 22.42 18.36
C ARG A 109 13.66 23.56 17.66
N GLN A 110 14.01 23.84 16.41
CA GLN A 110 13.34 24.80 15.54
C GLN A 110 13.02 24.16 14.19
N TRP A 111 11.92 24.60 13.60
CA TRP A 111 11.37 24.04 12.37
C TRP A 111 11.10 25.14 11.35
N THR A 112 11.28 24.82 10.07
CA THR A 112 10.81 25.68 8.98
C THR A 112 9.29 25.81 9.02
N ALA A 113 8.76 26.90 8.46
CA ALA A 113 7.32 27.04 8.25
C ALA A 113 6.78 25.82 7.47
N PRO A 114 5.66 25.19 7.91
CA PRO A 114 5.08 24.06 7.21
C PRO A 114 4.63 24.42 5.79
N ARG A 115 4.89 23.53 4.83
CA ARG A 115 4.48 23.71 3.43
C ARG A 115 3.88 22.43 2.87
N VAL A 116 3.00 22.57 1.88
CA VAL A 116 2.50 21.43 1.11
C VAL A 116 3.63 20.91 0.21
N ILE A 117 3.84 19.58 0.17
CA ILE A 117 4.91 18.97 -0.64
C ILE A 117 4.44 18.53 -2.02
N LEU A 118 3.14 18.26 -2.17
CA LEU A 118 2.52 17.81 -3.41
C LEU A 118 1.18 18.51 -3.57
N ALA A 119 1.09 19.41 -4.55
CA ALA A 119 -0.18 20.03 -4.89
C ALA A 119 -1.18 18.95 -5.34
N GLY A 120 -2.45 19.11 -4.99
CA GLY A 120 -3.50 18.29 -5.61
C GLY A 120 -3.69 18.73 -7.07
N SER A 121 -4.13 17.82 -7.94
CA SER A 121 -4.60 18.20 -9.28
C SER A 121 -5.92 18.99 -9.24
N GLY A 122 -6.58 19.01 -8.07
CA GLY A 122 -7.86 19.68 -7.86
C GLY A 122 -9.05 18.77 -8.17
N SER A 123 -8.80 17.50 -8.50
CA SER A 123 -9.85 16.52 -8.77
C SER A 123 -10.61 16.16 -7.48
N PRO A 124 -11.95 16.05 -7.51
CA PRO A 124 -12.73 15.61 -6.36
C PRO A 124 -12.25 14.25 -5.84
N GLY A 125 -11.91 14.21 -4.55
CA GLY A 125 -11.49 12.97 -3.88
C GLY A 125 -9.99 12.79 -3.74
N GLU A 126 -9.12 13.66 -4.28
CA GLU A 126 -7.66 13.57 -4.16
C GLU A 126 -7.10 13.86 -2.76
N SER A 127 -7.58 13.20 -1.73
CA SER A 127 -6.98 13.27 -0.40
C SER A 127 -5.66 12.50 -0.36
N GLN A 128 -4.71 13.06 0.39
CA GLN A 128 -3.42 12.47 0.73
C GLN A 128 -3.36 12.33 2.25
N TYR A 129 -3.23 11.12 2.77
CA TYR A 129 -3.33 10.86 4.20
C TYR A 129 -2.51 9.65 4.64
N GLN A 130 -2.36 9.51 5.96
CA GLN A 130 -1.48 8.53 6.61
C GLN A 130 -0.08 8.52 5.99
N PRO A 131 0.63 9.67 5.94
CA PRO A 131 1.95 9.68 5.37
C PRO A 131 2.89 8.78 6.19
N SER A 132 3.89 8.22 5.54
CA SER A 132 5.07 7.60 6.13
C SER A 132 6.32 8.24 5.54
N LEU A 133 7.38 8.40 6.33
CA LEU A 133 8.61 9.08 5.91
C LEU A 133 9.84 8.31 6.37
N ALA A 134 10.82 8.18 5.48
CA ALA A 134 12.15 7.68 5.80
C ALA A 134 13.23 8.49 5.07
N VAL A 135 14.44 8.52 5.63
CA VAL A 135 15.61 9.12 5.01
C VAL A 135 16.64 8.01 4.80
N ASN A 136 17.09 7.83 3.56
CA ASN A 136 18.07 6.79 3.27
C ASN A 136 19.52 7.27 3.54
N ALA A 137 20.49 6.37 3.37
CA ALA A 137 21.90 6.64 3.64
C ALA A 137 22.51 7.78 2.79
N THR A 138 21.91 8.12 1.64
CA THR A 138 22.38 9.24 0.79
C THR A 138 21.74 10.58 1.17
N GLY A 139 20.83 10.59 2.14
CA GLY A 139 20.05 11.77 2.53
C GLY A 139 18.81 12.01 1.65
N ALA A 140 18.46 11.06 0.77
CA ALA A 140 17.22 11.14 0.03
C ALA A 140 16.02 10.83 0.94
N ILE A 141 14.95 11.58 0.78
CA ILE A 141 13.73 11.48 1.60
C ILE A 141 12.68 10.76 0.79
N GLY A 142 12.23 9.60 1.26
CA GLY A 142 11.07 8.89 0.73
C GLY A 142 9.84 9.27 1.55
N VAL A 143 8.74 9.56 0.87
CA VAL A 143 7.43 9.76 1.49
C VAL A 143 6.43 8.84 0.79
N SER A 144 5.71 8.03 1.56
CA SER A 144 4.58 7.24 1.08
C SER A 144 3.29 7.69 1.76
N TRP A 145 2.14 7.48 1.13
CA TRP A 145 0.83 7.87 1.66
C TRP A 145 -0.30 7.16 0.91
N TYR A 146 -1.48 7.10 1.54
CA TYR A 146 -2.70 6.82 0.81
C TYR A 146 -3.14 8.04 0.01
N GLY A 147 -3.10 7.88 -1.31
CA GLY A 147 -3.69 8.82 -2.26
C GLY A 147 -4.97 8.25 -2.85
N ALA A 148 -5.95 9.09 -3.14
CA ALA A 148 -7.09 8.60 -3.91
C ALA A 148 -6.70 8.27 -5.35
N ALA A 149 -7.18 7.12 -5.80
CA ALA A 149 -7.15 6.72 -7.19
C ALA A 149 -8.26 7.46 -7.98
N PRO A 150 -8.25 7.45 -9.32
CA PRO A 150 -9.20 8.21 -10.15
C PRO A 150 -10.69 7.86 -9.92
N SER A 151 -11.00 6.84 -9.13
CA SER A 151 -12.37 6.48 -8.74
C SER A 151 -12.67 6.83 -7.29
N ARG A 152 -13.86 7.39 -7.07
CA ARG A 152 -14.41 7.72 -5.76
C ARG A 152 -14.34 6.52 -4.81
N ASN A 153 -14.03 6.78 -3.53
CA ASN A 153 -13.94 5.78 -2.48
C ASN A 153 -12.97 4.63 -2.80
N THR A 154 -11.88 4.95 -3.49
CA THR A 154 -10.73 4.06 -3.63
C THR A 154 -9.46 4.75 -3.17
N MET A 155 -8.48 3.96 -2.75
CA MET A 155 -7.17 4.41 -2.33
C MET A 155 -6.10 3.63 -3.09
N ALA A 156 -4.93 4.23 -3.25
CA ALA A 156 -3.73 3.56 -3.67
C ALA A 156 -2.58 4.00 -2.78
N GLU A 157 -1.61 3.11 -2.58
CA GLU A 157 -0.37 3.50 -1.94
C GLU A 157 0.48 4.26 -2.97
N MET A 158 0.83 5.49 -2.62
CA MET A 158 1.57 6.43 -3.44
C MET A 158 2.95 6.69 -2.83
N PHE A 159 3.91 7.12 -3.65
CA PHE A 159 5.26 7.42 -3.22
C PHE A 159 5.84 8.62 -3.97
N ALA A 160 6.67 9.41 -3.29
CA ALA A 160 7.49 10.47 -3.88
C ALA A 160 8.84 10.55 -3.16
N ILE A 161 9.87 10.96 -3.90
CA ILE A 161 11.23 11.10 -3.38
C ILE A 161 11.75 12.54 -3.51
N SER A 162 12.44 13.03 -2.49
CA SER A 162 13.24 14.25 -2.54
C SER A 162 14.73 13.91 -2.49
N ARG A 163 15.53 14.57 -3.33
CA ARG A 163 17.00 14.43 -3.37
C ARG A 163 17.74 15.72 -3.04
N ASP A 164 17.01 16.79 -2.73
CA ASP A 164 17.54 18.13 -2.42
C ASP A 164 17.29 18.52 -0.95
N GLY A 165 17.10 17.52 -0.09
CA GLY A 165 16.92 17.74 1.35
C GLY A 165 15.54 18.25 1.72
N GLY A 166 14.53 17.94 0.90
CA GLY A 166 13.13 18.28 1.14
C GLY A 166 12.74 19.65 0.61
N ASP A 167 13.42 20.17 -0.41
CA ASP A 167 13.04 21.43 -1.07
C ASP A 167 12.05 21.14 -2.22
N THR A 168 12.29 20.10 -3.01
CA THR A 168 11.36 19.59 -4.03
C THR A 168 11.15 18.09 -3.92
N PHE A 169 10.01 17.61 -4.42
CA PHE A 169 9.67 16.20 -4.48
C PHE A 169 9.33 15.80 -5.92
N SER A 170 9.82 14.63 -6.31
CA SER A 170 9.01 13.57 -6.91
C SER A 170 7.65 13.93 -7.52
N ALA A 171 7.43 13.79 -8.84
CA ALA A 171 6.08 13.45 -9.29
C ALA A 171 5.63 12.15 -8.57
N PRO A 172 4.41 12.09 -8.00
CA PRO A 172 3.93 10.90 -7.31
C PRO A 172 3.83 9.69 -8.22
N VAL A 173 4.23 8.53 -7.70
CA VAL A 173 4.06 7.24 -8.36
C VAL A 173 3.21 6.33 -7.50
N ARG A 174 2.32 5.57 -8.13
CA ARG A 174 1.56 4.52 -7.43
C ARG A 174 2.45 3.29 -7.26
N ILE A 175 2.58 2.81 -6.04
CA ILE A 175 3.35 1.60 -5.71
C ILE A 175 2.45 0.40 -5.37
N SER A 176 1.18 0.62 -5.04
CA SER A 176 0.22 -0.49 -5.01
C SER A 176 -0.07 -1.01 -6.42
N SER A 177 -0.19 -2.33 -6.58
CA SER A 177 -0.45 -2.95 -7.88
C SER A 177 -1.84 -2.65 -8.45
N ALA A 178 -2.81 -2.33 -7.58
CA ALA A 178 -4.13 -1.83 -7.95
C ALA A 178 -4.68 -0.88 -6.86
N PRO A 179 -5.63 0.01 -7.19
CA PRO A 179 -6.43 0.68 -6.18
C PRO A 179 -7.24 -0.30 -5.33
N ALA A 180 -7.41 0.01 -4.05
CA ALA A 180 -8.27 -0.72 -3.14
C ALA A 180 -9.57 0.06 -2.88
N PRO A 181 -10.74 -0.59 -2.85
CA PRO A 181 -11.99 0.08 -2.48
C PRO A 181 -11.99 0.39 -0.98
N LEU A 182 -12.22 1.63 -0.57
CA LEU A 182 -12.40 2.02 0.84
C LEU A 182 -13.50 1.16 1.51
N TYR A 183 -14.55 0.80 0.74
CA TYR A 183 -15.62 -0.12 1.13
C TYR A 183 -15.69 -1.33 0.18
N PRO A 184 -15.10 -2.48 0.51
CA PRO A 184 -15.28 -3.70 -0.26
C PRO A 184 -16.71 -4.25 -0.11
N ALA A 185 -17.28 -4.79 -1.20
CA ALA A 185 -18.58 -5.46 -1.16
C ALA A 185 -18.55 -6.66 -0.19
N GLY A 186 -19.53 -6.76 0.72
CA GLY A 186 -19.59 -7.79 1.77
C GLY A 186 -18.87 -7.41 3.07
N GLY A 187 -18.37 -6.18 3.19
CA GLY A 187 -17.66 -5.65 4.36
C GLY A 187 -18.54 -5.13 5.51
N ASP A 188 -19.86 -5.29 5.43
CA ASP A 188 -20.81 -4.84 6.48
C ASP A 188 -20.81 -5.75 7.70
N GLY A 189 -19.75 -6.53 7.92
CA GLY A 189 -19.59 -7.38 9.09
C GLY A 189 -19.58 -6.53 10.35
N TYR A 190 -20.73 -6.41 11.00
CA TYR A 190 -20.84 -5.88 12.35
C TYR A 190 -20.29 -6.92 13.31
N PHE A 191 -19.42 -6.48 14.22
CA PHE A 191 -19.08 -7.26 15.41
C PHE A 191 -19.74 -6.62 16.62
N ALA A 192 -20.18 -7.48 17.55
CA ALA A 192 -20.66 -7.06 18.85
C ALA A 192 -19.51 -7.13 19.87
N GLN A 193 -19.30 -6.05 20.61
CA GLN A 193 -18.39 -5.98 21.75
C GLN A 193 -19.17 -5.51 22.97
N ALA A 194 -18.86 -6.06 24.13
CA ALA A 194 -19.40 -5.60 25.40
C ALA A 194 -18.29 -5.51 26.45
N PHE A 195 -18.20 -4.38 27.14
CA PHE A 195 -17.31 -4.20 28.28
C PHE A 195 -17.90 -3.20 29.29
N PRO A 196 -17.65 -3.37 30.59
CA PRO A 196 -18.09 -2.41 31.60
C PRO A 196 -17.27 -1.11 31.52
N ASP A 197 -17.93 0.04 31.68
CA ASP A 197 -17.33 1.37 31.82
C ASP A 197 -18.00 2.17 32.97
N THR A 198 -17.61 3.44 33.16
CA THR A 198 -18.16 4.30 34.23
C THR A 198 -19.63 4.67 34.04
N MET A 199 -20.20 4.42 32.86
CA MET A 199 -21.59 4.71 32.50
C MET A 199 -22.47 3.45 32.51
N GLY A 200 -21.87 2.25 32.55
CA GLY A 200 -22.58 0.97 32.65
C GLY A 200 -21.95 -0.12 31.80
N MET A 201 -22.75 -1.06 31.31
CA MET A 201 -22.30 -2.02 30.29
C MET A 201 -22.33 -1.32 28.93
N TRP A 202 -21.16 -1.00 28.38
CA TRP A 202 -21.06 -0.50 27.02
C TRP A 202 -21.24 -1.66 26.05
N VAL A 203 -22.23 -1.56 25.15
CA VAL A 203 -22.47 -2.53 24.08
C VAL A 203 -22.27 -1.85 22.73
N GLY A 204 -21.19 -2.20 22.05
CA GLY A 204 -20.86 -1.70 20.73
C GLY A 204 -21.26 -2.66 19.64
N LEU A 205 -22.07 -2.18 18.68
CA LEU A 205 -22.34 -2.85 17.42
C LEU A 205 -21.60 -2.10 16.32
N THR A 206 -20.37 -2.51 16.03
CA THR A 206 -19.47 -1.74 15.17
C THR A 206 -19.13 -2.55 13.94
N SER A 207 -19.19 -1.92 12.76
CA SER A 207 -18.43 -2.38 11.59
C SER A 207 -17.14 -1.58 11.53
N PRO A 208 -15.95 -2.21 11.52
CA PRO A 208 -14.68 -1.47 11.40
C PRO A 208 -14.63 -0.63 10.13
N LEU A 209 -15.23 -1.11 9.04
CA LEU A 209 -15.24 -0.43 7.76
C LEU A 209 -16.16 0.81 7.74
N ILE A 210 -17.19 0.83 8.58
CA ILE A 210 -18.05 2.02 8.75
C ILE A 210 -17.40 3.01 9.72
N ARG A 211 -16.79 2.51 10.80
CA ARG A 211 -16.22 3.35 11.86
C ARG A 211 -14.89 4.00 11.45
N TRP A 212 -14.05 3.28 10.70
CA TRP A 212 -12.75 3.76 10.22
C TRP A 212 -12.67 3.63 8.71
N PRO A 213 -13.39 4.50 7.99
CA PRO A 213 -13.59 4.32 6.56
C PRO A 213 -12.31 4.59 5.76
N SER A 214 -11.38 5.37 6.34
CA SER A 214 -10.03 5.65 5.85
C SER A 214 -9.00 4.54 6.12
N ARG A 215 -9.41 3.45 6.79
CA ARG A 215 -8.55 2.41 7.38
C ARG A 215 -7.69 2.95 8.52
N GLY A 216 -7.28 2.09 9.45
CA GLY A 216 -6.50 2.50 10.62
C GLY A 216 -5.04 2.83 10.31
N ASP A 217 -4.36 3.49 11.24
CA ASP A 217 -2.99 4.02 11.10
C ASP A 217 -1.90 2.95 11.32
N TYR A 218 -1.71 2.06 10.35
CA TYR A 218 -0.79 0.91 10.48
C TYR A 218 0.24 0.81 9.34
N MET A 219 0.58 1.93 8.72
CA MET A 219 1.59 1.99 7.67
C MET A 219 2.91 2.56 8.17
N GLY A 220 3.98 2.25 7.45
CA GLY A 220 5.32 2.65 7.80
C GLY A 220 6.23 2.60 6.59
N LEU A 221 7.37 3.27 6.69
CA LEU A 221 8.38 3.33 5.65
C LEU A 221 9.74 3.26 6.32
N ASP A 222 10.62 2.42 5.78
CA ASP A 222 12.03 2.41 6.16
C ASP A 222 12.91 2.44 4.91
N ALA A 223 14.20 2.73 5.08
CA ALA A 223 15.20 2.68 4.03
C ALA A 223 16.30 1.68 4.37
N ASP A 224 16.71 0.88 3.39
CA ASP A 224 17.81 -0.06 3.56
C ASP A 224 19.19 0.58 3.31
N ARG A 225 20.23 -0.23 3.56
CA ARG A 225 21.64 0.14 3.37
C ARG A 225 22.01 0.48 1.92
N ASP A 226 21.26 -0.03 0.95
CA ASP A 226 21.49 0.20 -0.48
C ASP A 226 20.72 1.43 -0.98
N GLY A 227 19.96 2.07 -0.09
CA GLY A 227 19.22 3.28 -0.33
C GLY A 227 17.83 3.06 -0.93
N ALA A 228 17.36 1.81 -1.01
CA ALA A 228 15.98 1.52 -1.38
C ALA A 228 15.03 1.73 -0.20
N PHE A 229 13.78 2.05 -0.49
CA PHE A 229 12.74 2.26 0.49
C PHE A 229 11.80 1.05 0.55
N HIS A 230 11.35 0.71 1.75
CA HIS A 230 10.49 -0.44 2.04
C HIS A 230 9.22 0.01 2.78
N PRO A 231 8.21 0.51 2.05
CA PRO A 231 6.90 0.79 2.61
C PRO A 231 6.19 -0.50 3.05
N ILE A 232 5.46 -0.41 4.15
CA ILE A 232 4.40 -1.35 4.52
C ILE A 232 3.09 -0.58 4.60
N TRP A 233 2.01 -1.17 4.11
CA TRP A 233 0.68 -0.56 4.18
C TRP A 233 -0.41 -1.63 4.25
N ILE A 234 -1.64 -1.22 4.56
CA ILE A 234 -2.79 -2.12 4.69
C ILE A 234 -3.87 -1.73 3.71
N ASP A 235 -4.21 -2.63 2.79
CA ASP A 235 -5.36 -2.42 1.93
C ASP A 235 -6.11 -3.71 1.61
N ALA A 236 -7.31 -3.53 1.07
CA ALA A 236 -8.22 -4.61 0.70
C ALA A 236 -8.40 -4.73 -0.83
N ARG A 237 -7.35 -4.51 -1.63
CA ARG A 237 -7.45 -4.63 -3.10
C ARG A 237 -7.86 -6.04 -3.57
N ASN A 238 -7.75 -7.05 -2.69
CA ASN A 238 -8.20 -8.42 -2.93
C ASN A 238 -9.43 -8.81 -2.10
N GLY A 239 -10.16 -7.84 -1.55
CA GLY A 239 -11.42 -8.05 -0.82
C GLY A 239 -11.28 -8.17 0.70
N VAL A 240 -10.08 -8.36 1.24
CA VAL A 240 -9.81 -8.40 2.68
C VAL A 240 -8.60 -7.53 3.03
N ASN A 241 -8.60 -6.92 4.22
CA ASN A 241 -7.43 -6.15 4.68
C ASN A 241 -6.22 -7.07 4.85
N GLN A 242 -5.14 -6.77 4.16
CA GLN A 242 -3.86 -7.45 4.29
C GLN A 242 -2.72 -6.44 4.37
N VAL A 243 -1.63 -6.86 5.01
CA VAL A 243 -0.37 -6.12 4.97
C VAL A 243 0.28 -6.36 3.61
N TRP A 244 0.64 -5.26 2.95
CA TRP A 244 1.37 -5.22 1.70
C TRP A 244 2.71 -4.53 1.91
N SER A 245 3.67 -4.87 1.05
CA SER A 245 4.95 -4.18 1.00
C SER A 245 5.43 -4.09 -0.45
N ALA A 246 6.40 -3.21 -0.68
CA ALA A 246 7.13 -3.08 -1.94
C ALA A 246 8.57 -2.66 -1.64
N THR A 247 9.47 -2.93 -2.57
CA THR A 247 10.80 -2.32 -2.58
C THR A 247 10.81 -1.22 -3.64
N VAL A 248 11.08 0.01 -3.20
CA VAL A 248 11.12 1.20 -4.06
C VAL A 248 12.58 1.65 -4.18
N GLY A 249 13.18 1.35 -5.32
CA GLY A 249 14.55 1.79 -5.61
C GLY A 249 14.66 3.31 -5.72
N PRO A 250 15.82 3.91 -5.40
CA PRO A 250 16.03 5.35 -5.50
C PRO A 250 16.13 5.85 -6.94
N GLY A 251 16.05 4.97 -7.94
CA GLY A 251 16.18 5.29 -9.36
C GLY A 251 15.29 4.41 -10.23
N ALA A 252 15.31 4.70 -11.54
CA ALA A 252 14.57 3.88 -12.50
C ALA A 252 15.15 2.45 -12.55
N PRO A 253 14.31 1.44 -12.81
CA PRO A 253 14.80 0.08 -13.00
C PRO A 253 15.78 0.02 -14.18
N ALA A 254 16.79 -0.87 -14.11
CA ALA A 254 17.69 -1.14 -15.22
C ALA A 254 16.95 -1.49 -16.52
N ALA A 255 17.49 -1.10 -17.67
CA ALA A 255 16.92 -1.48 -18.96
C ALA A 255 16.92 -3.02 -19.12
N ALA A 256 15.92 -3.54 -19.83
CA ALA A 256 15.93 -4.94 -20.20
C ALA A 256 17.11 -5.23 -21.16
N PRO A 257 17.76 -6.40 -21.06
CA PRO A 257 18.79 -6.81 -22.01
C PRO A 257 18.26 -6.87 -23.46
N ASP A 258 19.12 -6.58 -24.43
CA ASP A 258 18.77 -6.60 -25.87
C ASP A 258 18.37 -8.01 -26.36
N HIS A 259 18.85 -9.06 -25.67
CA HIS A 259 18.64 -10.45 -26.05
C HIS A 259 17.94 -11.23 -24.95
N LEU A 260 16.63 -11.35 -25.11
CA LEU A 260 15.77 -12.16 -24.27
C LEU A 260 15.31 -13.41 -25.01
N THR A 261 15.29 -14.56 -24.33
CA THR A 261 14.77 -15.82 -24.90
C THR A 261 13.58 -16.33 -24.11
N SER A 262 12.56 -16.82 -24.82
CA SER A 262 11.40 -17.46 -24.20
C SER A 262 11.78 -18.84 -23.67
N ARG A 263 11.50 -19.08 -22.39
CA ARG A 263 11.81 -20.33 -21.68
C ARG A 263 10.63 -20.77 -20.83
N ASP A 264 10.62 -22.07 -20.51
CA ASP A 264 9.80 -22.58 -19.43
C ASP A 264 10.37 -22.08 -18.10
N VAL A 265 9.60 -21.25 -17.40
CA VAL A 265 9.98 -20.65 -16.11
C VAL A 265 9.12 -21.21 -14.98
N THR A 266 8.35 -22.28 -15.21
CA THR A 266 7.43 -22.85 -14.22
C THR A 266 8.10 -23.10 -12.87
N ALA A 267 9.30 -23.71 -12.89
CA ALA A 267 10.08 -24.02 -11.69
C ALA A 267 10.70 -22.79 -11.00
N LEU A 268 10.71 -21.63 -11.67
CA LEU A 268 11.22 -20.35 -11.14
C LEU A 268 10.09 -19.48 -10.57
N THR A 269 8.84 -19.92 -10.68
CA THR A 269 7.67 -19.12 -10.38
C THR A 269 6.72 -19.81 -9.40
N GLY A 270 6.01 -19.01 -8.61
CA GLY A 270 4.86 -19.43 -7.81
C GLY A 270 3.58 -18.79 -8.34
N MET A 271 2.44 -19.45 -8.14
CA MET A 271 1.13 -18.82 -8.32
C MET A 271 0.55 -18.46 -6.95
N GLU A 272 0.25 -17.18 -6.76
CA GLU A 272 -0.35 -16.65 -5.53
C GLU A 272 -1.83 -16.34 -5.78
N PHE A 273 -2.72 -16.86 -4.94
CA PHE A 273 -4.15 -16.65 -5.04
C PHE A 273 -4.67 -15.82 -3.87
N GLY A 274 -5.51 -14.82 -4.17
CA GLY A 274 -6.23 -14.04 -3.16
C GLY A 274 -7.49 -14.75 -2.64
N VAL A 275 -8.30 -14.03 -1.88
CA VAL A 275 -9.61 -14.53 -1.45
C VAL A 275 -10.53 -14.66 -2.66
N GLY A 276 -11.02 -15.88 -2.90
CA GLY A 276 -11.95 -16.18 -3.98
C GLY A 276 -13.40 -15.88 -3.59
N ALA A 277 -14.18 -15.40 -4.55
CA ALA A 277 -15.64 -15.30 -4.44
C ALA A 277 -16.28 -16.53 -5.07
N TRP A 278 -17.07 -17.25 -4.28
CA TRP A 278 -17.82 -18.42 -4.73
C TRP A 278 -19.26 -18.05 -5.09
N ASP A 279 -19.67 -18.36 -6.31
CA ASP A 279 -21.07 -18.30 -6.74
C ASP A 279 -21.68 -19.69 -6.73
N GLN A 280 -22.56 -19.94 -5.76
CA GLN A 280 -23.25 -21.22 -5.59
C GLN A 280 -24.14 -21.58 -6.78
N ARG A 281 -24.77 -20.61 -7.44
CA ARG A 281 -25.73 -20.87 -8.52
C ARG A 281 -25.01 -21.25 -9.80
N SER A 282 -23.94 -20.54 -10.13
CA SER A 282 -23.15 -20.81 -11.33
C SER A 282 -21.98 -21.78 -11.11
N HIS A 283 -21.80 -22.25 -9.86
CA HIS A 283 -20.69 -23.12 -9.46
C HIS A 283 -19.33 -22.55 -9.89
N THR A 284 -19.15 -21.25 -9.74
CA THR A 284 -17.98 -20.52 -10.26
C THR A 284 -17.19 -19.90 -9.12
N LEU A 285 -15.90 -20.22 -9.09
CA LEU A 285 -14.90 -19.53 -8.29
C LEU A 285 -14.31 -18.38 -9.11
N SER A 286 -14.46 -17.16 -8.60
CA SER A 286 -13.73 -15.98 -9.11
C SER A 286 -12.61 -15.66 -8.14
N VAL A 287 -11.35 -15.89 -8.53
CA VAL A 287 -10.19 -15.76 -7.64
C VAL A 287 -9.12 -14.84 -8.23
N PRO A 288 -8.63 -13.82 -7.51
CA PRO A 288 -7.46 -13.04 -7.93
C PRO A 288 -6.23 -13.95 -7.98
N ALA A 289 -5.52 -13.97 -9.11
CA ALA A 289 -4.29 -14.74 -9.28
C ALA A 289 -3.13 -13.84 -9.68
N ARG A 290 -1.94 -14.13 -9.16
CA ARG A 290 -0.67 -13.44 -9.44
C ARG A 290 0.42 -14.46 -9.73
N LEU A 291 1.41 -14.01 -10.47
CA LEU A 291 2.66 -14.73 -10.65
C LEU A 291 3.71 -14.14 -9.71
N ARG A 292 4.31 -14.98 -8.88
CA ARG A 292 5.45 -14.66 -8.03
C ARG A 292 6.74 -15.18 -8.67
N ASN A 293 7.80 -14.39 -8.65
CA ASN A 293 9.13 -14.91 -8.90
C ASN A 293 9.67 -15.57 -7.62
N ALA A 294 9.78 -16.90 -7.66
CA ALA A 294 10.25 -17.71 -6.54
C ALA A 294 11.75 -18.07 -6.67
N SER A 295 12.44 -17.46 -7.63
CA SER A 295 13.86 -17.70 -7.91
C SER A 295 14.72 -16.47 -7.57
N ASP A 296 16.04 -16.63 -7.74
CA ASP A 296 17.05 -15.59 -7.66
C ASP A 296 17.33 -14.89 -9.02
N LYS A 297 16.61 -15.30 -10.08
CA LYS A 297 16.78 -14.76 -11.44
C LYS A 297 15.78 -13.68 -11.73
N VAL A 298 16.19 -12.66 -12.49
CA VAL A 298 15.26 -11.69 -13.05
C VAL A 298 14.48 -12.31 -14.20
N LEU A 299 13.15 -12.23 -14.15
CA LEU A 299 12.27 -12.71 -15.21
C LEU A 299 11.66 -11.52 -15.95
N TYR A 300 11.37 -11.70 -17.24
CA TYR A 300 10.86 -10.65 -18.11
C TYR A 300 9.52 -11.04 -18.74
N PRO A 301 8.59 -10.08 -18.88
CA PRO A 301 7.31 -10.30 -19.54
C PRO A 301 7.48 -10.45 -21.07
N PRO A 302 6.46 -10.95 -21.79
CA PRO A 302 5.19 -11.44 -21.25
C PRO A 302 5.34 -12.82 -20.60
N TYR A 303 4.59 -13.05 -19.53
CA TYR A 303 4.43 -14.39 -18.97
C TYR A 303 3.15 -15.02 -19.51
N THR A 304 3.24 -16.24 -20.03
CA THR A 304 2.05 -16.98 -20.46
C THR A 304 1.88 -18.20 -19.57
N ILE A 305 0.82 -18.18 -18.76
CA ILE A 305 0.39 -19.32 -17.95
C ILE A 305 -0.57 -20.15 -18.78
N THR A 306 -0.13 -21.32 -19.24
CA THR A 306 -0.94 -22.26 -20.01
C THR A 306 -1.40 -23.42 -19.13
N VAL A 307 -2.70 -23.61 -19.01
CA VAL A 307 -3.28 -24.80 -18.40
C VAL A 307 -2.96 -26.00 -19.28
N THR A 308 -2.23 -26.98 -18.77
CA THR A 308 -1.86 -28.19 -19.51
C THR A 308 -2.82 -29.35 -19.22
N ARG A 309 -3.46 -29.35 -18.05
CA ARG A 309 -4.48 -30.33 -17.62
C ARG A 309 -5.50 -29.67 -16.72
N THR A 310 -6.77 -30.06 -16.80
CA THR A 310 -7.86 -29.60 -15.91
C THR A 310 -8.34 -30.71 -14.98
N GLN A 311 -7.37 -31.47 -14.46
CA GLN A 311 -7.54 -32.65 -13.62
C GLN A 311 -6.39 -32.70 -12.62
N ASN A 312 -6.63 -33.29 -11.44
CA ASN A 312 -5.54 -33.62 -10.52
C ASN A 312 -4.63 -34.72 -11.12
N PRO A 313 -3.33 -34.46 -11.33
CA PRO A 313 -2.41 -35.44 -11.92
C PRO A 313 -2.18 -36.68 -11.05
N TYR A 314 -2.44 -36.61 -9.74
CA TYR A 314 -2.34 -37.74 -8.80
C TYR A 314 -3.57 -38.67 -8.84
N PHE A 315 -4.67 -38.24 -9.48
CA PHE A 315 -5.88 -39.05 -9.69
C PHE A 315 -6.23 -39.15 -11.18
N PRO A 316 -5.37 -39.78 -12.01
CA PRO A 316 -5.48 -39.77 -13.47
C PRO A 316 -6.74 -40.45 -14.03
N THR A 317 -7.45 -41.25 -13.23
CA THR A 317 -8.70 -41.90 -13.61
C THR A 317 -9.94 -41.02 -13.40
N VAL A 318 -9.84 -39.95 -12.62
CA VAL A 318 -10.95 -39.01 -12.37
C VAL A 318 -11.05 -38.03 -13.54
N ALA A 319 -12.16 -38.02 -14.28
CA ALA A 319 -12.31 -37.13 -15.42
C ALA A 319 -12.03 -35.64 -15.07
N PRO A 320 -11.57 -34.82 -16.03
CA PRO A 320 -11.36 -33.39 -15.82
C PRO A 320 -12.55 -32.72 -15.16
N ASN A 321 -12.29 -31.96 -14.10
CA ASN A 321 -13.30 -31.56 -13.13
C ASN A 321 -13.28 -30.05 -12.85
N VAL A 322 -12.59 -29.28 -13.70
CA VAL A 322 -12.66 -27.82 -13.71
C VAL A 322 -12.76 -27.29 -15.15
N THR A 323 -13.41 -26.14 -15.32
CA THR A 323 -13.50 -25.44 -16.60
C THR A 323 -13.03 -24.00 -16.44
N ILE A 324 -12.08 -23.59 -17.26
CA ILE A 324 -11.58 -22.22 -17.30
C ILE A 324 -12.57 -21.36 -18.10
N LEU A 325 -12.99 -20.22 -17.54
CA LEU A 325 -14.06 -19.41 -18.15
C LEU A 325 -13.56 -18.12 -18.82
N ASN A 326 -12.33 -17.68 -18.55
CA ASN A 326 -11.85 -16.37 -18.99
C ASN A 326 -10.36 -16.35 -19.38
N ALA A 327 -9.87 -17.41 -20.02
CA ALA A 327 -8.56 -17.40 -20.65
C ALA A 327 -8.52 -16.43 -21.84
N ASP A 328 -7.38 -15.79 -22.09
CA ASP A 328 -7.23 -14.76 -23.13
C ASP A 328 -7.39 -15.34 -24.54
N ASN A 329 -7.11 -16.63 -24.71
CA ASN A 329 -7.28 -17.34 -25.97
C ASN A 329 -8.66 -18.03 -26.11
N GLY A 330 -9.60 -17.76 -25.20
CA GLY A 330 -10.96 -18.30 -25.23
C GLY A 330 -11.10 -19.80 -24.97
N LYS A 331 -10.00 -20.54 -24.79
CA LYS A 331 -10.04 -21.98 -24.47
C LYS A 331 -10.44 -22.20 -23.01
N THR A 332 -11.10 -23.33 -22.76
CA THR A 332 -11.71 -23.63 -21.46
C THR A 332 -11.10 -24.84 -20.72
N GLY A 333 -10.20 -25.57 -21.38
CA GLY A 333 -9.54 -26.76 -20.84
C GLY A 333 -8.02 -26.70 -21.03
N ALA A 334 -7.40 -27.85 -21.31
CA ALA A 334 -5.99 -27.89 -21.71
C ALA A 334 -5.74 -26.94 -22.92
N GLY A 335 -4.68 -26.14 -22.82
CA GLY A 335 -4.33 -25.06 -23.74
C GLY A 335 -4.94 -23.70 -23.39
N ALA A 336 -5.83 -23.58 -22.40
CA ALA A 336 -6.29 -22.29 -21.88
C ALA A 336 -5.09 -21.45 -21.40
N ALA A 337 -4.97 -20.21 -21.86
CA ALA A 337 -3.80 -19.37 -21.61
C ALA A 337 -4.15 -18.01 -21.00
N PHE A 338 -3.36 -17.61 -20.00
CA PHE A 338 -3.43 -16.32 -19.32
C PHE A 338 -2.09 -15.59 -19.53
N VAL A 339 -2.12 -14.49 -20.27
CA VAL A 339 -0.99 -13.59 -20.52
C VAL A 339 -0.91 -12.53 -19.44
N TYR A 340 0.24 -12.44 -18.79
CA TYR A 340 0.61 -11.36 -17.88
C TYR A 340 1.62 -10.46 -18.61
N SER A 341 1.16 -9.28 -19.03
CA SER A 341 1.93 -8.34 -19.83
C SER A 341 2.82 -7.45 -18.95
N ALA A 342 3.72 -6.69 -19.60
CA ALA A 342 4.56 -5.69 -18.92
C ALA A 342 3.74 -4.64 -18.14
N ALA A 343 2.53 -4.30 -18.60
CA ALA A 343 1.65 -3.36 -17.91
C ALA A 343 1.22 -3.86 -16.51
N MET A 344 1.23 -5.18 -16.29
CA MET A 344 0.93 -5.78 -14.98
C MET A 344 2.11 -5.70 -13.99
N LEU A 345 3.26 -5.17 -14.42
CA LEU A 345 4.44 -4.94 -13.58
C LEU A 345 4.61 -3.46 -13.20
N GLY A 346 3.65 -2.60 -13.56
CA GLY A 346 3.75 -1.16 -13.34
C GLY A 346 4.98 -0.57 -14.02
N ASN A 347 5.80 0.16 -13.26
CA ASN A 347 7.02 0.79 -13.75
C ASN A 347 8.26 -0.12 -13.67
N LEU A 348 8.17 -1.34 -13.14
CA LEU A 348 9.33 -2.23 -12.97
C LEU A 348 9.82 -2.84 -14.28
N GLY A 349 8.91 -3.08 -15.23
CA GLY A 349 9.22 -3.68 -16.54
C GLY A 349 9.70 -5.14 -16.51
N ARG A 350 10.00 -5.68 -15.32
CA ARG A 350 10.48 -7.04 -15.06
C ARG A 350 9.99 -7.53 -13.70
N LEU A 351 10.12 -8.83 -13.46
CA LEU A 351 9.77 -9.46 -12.19
C LEU A 351 11.05 -9.83 -11.44
N GLU A 352 11.41 -8.99 -10.48
CA GLU A 352 12.57 -9.19 -9.60
C GLU A 352 12.40 -10.43 -8.70
N PRO A 353 13.50 -11.01 -8.18
CA PRO A 353 13.44 -12.06 -7.17
C PRO A 353 12.48 -11.71 -6.02
N GLY A 354 11.54 -12.61 -5.73
CA GLY A 354 10.54 -12.43 -4.68
C GLY A 354 9.38 -11.49 -5.01
N ALA A 355 9.40 -10.78 -6.15
CA ALA A 355 8.34 -9.87 -6.55
C ALA A 355 7.13 -10.59 -7.18
N ASP A 356 5.98 -9.92 -7.13
CA ASP A 356 4.71 -10.40 -7.70
C ASP A 356 4.24 -9.50 -8.85
N THR A 357 3.54 -10.09 -9.81
CA THR A 357 2.75 -9.32 -10.78
C THR A 357 1.53 -8.68 -10.10
N ALA A 358 0.92 -7.69 -10.75
CA ALA A 358 -0.47 -7.33 -10.46
C ALA A 358 -1.39 -8.57 -10.58
N SER A 359 -2.52 -8.56 -9.87
CA SER A 359 -3.50 -9.63 -9.95
C SER A 359 -4.41 -9.49 -11.16
N ARG A 360 -4.82 -10.64 -11.71
CA ARG A 360 -5.98 -10.74 -12.59
C ARG A 360 -6.95 -11.79 -12.04
N THR A 361 -8.25 -11.55 -12.18
CA THR A 361 -9.25 -12.51 -11.73
C THR A 361 -9.32 -13.69 -12.68
N TRP A 362 -9.18 -14.89 -12.15
CA TRP A 362 -9.46 -16.15 -12.82
C TRP A 362 -10.87 -16.59 -12.48
N LYS A 363 -11.64 -16.98 -13.50
CA LYS A 363 -12.98 -17.53 -13.34
C LYS A 363 -12.95 -19.00 -13.70
N ILE A 364 -13.24 -19.85 -12.72
CA ILE A 364 -13.13 -21.30 -12.82
C ILE A 364 -14.47 -21.90 -12.41
N ARG A 365 -15.09 -22.65 -13.31
CA ARG A 365 -16.27 -23.45 -12.97
C ARG A 365 -15.82 -24.77 -12.36
N ILE A 366 -16.39 -25.11 -11.21
CA ILE A 366 -16.14 -26.34 -10.47
C ILE A 366 -17.48 -27.08 -10.36
N PRO A 367 -17.72 -28.17 -11.09
CA PRO A 367 -18.97 -28.93 -11.02
C PRO A 367 -19.32 -29.34 -9.57
N GLY A 368 -20.60 -29.32 -9.21
CA GLY A 368 -21.04 -29.56 -7.82
C GLY A 368 -20.68 -30.94 -7.24
N ALA A 369 -20.39 -31.94 -8.08
CA ALA A 369 -19.93 -33.26 -7.67
C ALA A 369 -18.41 -33.48 -7.87
N SER A 370 -17.64 -32.40 -8.00
CA SER A 370 -16.20 -32.48 -8.27
C SER A 370 -15.44 -33.12 -7.10
N PHE A 371 -14.80 -34.24 -7.37
CA PHE A 371 -13.82 -34.86 -6.48
C PHE A 371 -12.45 -34.23 -6.76
N ASP A 372 -11.96 -33.42 -5.83
CA ASP A 372 -10.63 -32.78 -5.86
C ASP A 372 -10.34 -31.92 -7.12
N PRO A 373 -11.02 -30.76 -7.25
CA PRO A 373 -10.85 -29.86 -8.40
C PRO A 373 -9.44 -29.30 -8.48
N ALA A 374 -8.72 -29.66 -9.56
CA ALA A 374 -7.35 -29.20 -9.78
C ALA A 374 -7.05 -29.01 -11.27
N PHE A 375 -6.01 -28.24 -11.54
CA PHE A 375 -5.45 -28.09 -12.88
C PHE A 375 -3.94 -27.94 -12.78
N VAL A 376 -3.24 -28.28 -13.85
CA VAL A 376 -1.78 -28.16 -13.97
C VAL A 376 -1.50 -27.05 -14.94
N THR A 377 -0.55 -26.18 -14.62
CA THR A 377 -0.10 -25.10 -15.50
C THR A 377 1.36 -25.30 -15.91
N LYS A 378 1.70 -24.72 -17.06
CA LYS A 378 3.06 -24.47 -17.52
C LYS A 378 3.19 -22.97 -17.75
N ILE A 379 4.28 -22.39 -17.31
CA ILE A 379 4.51 -20.95 -17.36
C ILE A 379 5.71 -20.71 -18.26
N THR A 380 5.50 -19.90 -19.28
CA THR A 380 6.58 -19.40 -20.13
C THR A 380 6.82 -17.94 -19.86
N GLY A 381 8.08 -17.52 -19.90
CA GLY A 381 8.51 -16.14 -19.68
C GLY A 381 9.83 -15.89 -20.40
N LEU A 382 10.22 -14.63 -20.49
CA LEU A 382 11.50 -14.25 -21.06
C LEU A 382 12.59 -14.26 -19.98
N VAL A 383 13.77 -14.74 -20.35
CA VAL A 383 14.98 -14.67 -19.52
C VAL A 383 16.14 -14.11 -20.33
N ALA A 384 17.08 -13.45 -19.66
CA ALA A 384 18.34 -13.06 -20.27
C ALA A 384 19.07 -14.31 -20.79
N ALA A 385 19.70 -14.20 -21.96
CA ALA A 385 20.63 -15.23 -22.39
C ALA A 385 21.77 -15.38 -21.36
N PRO A 386 22.26 -16.60 -21.10
CA PRO A 386 23.38 -16.84 -20.20
C PRO A 386 24.67 -16.16 -20.67
#